data_AF-A0A3C1Q7E1-F1
#
_entry.id   AF-A0A3C1Q7E1-F1
#
_cell.length_a   1.000
_cell.length_b   1.000
_cell.length_c   1.000
_cell.angle_alpha   90.00
_cell.angle_beta   90.00
_cell.angle_gamma   90.00
#
_symmetry.space_group_name_H-M   'P 1'
#
loop_
_entity.id
_entity.type
_entity.pdbx_description
1 polymer ?
#
loop_
_entity_poly.entity_id
_entity_poly.type
_entity_poly.pdbx_seq_one_letter_code
_entity_poly.pdbx_strand_id
1 'polypeptide(L)'
;RGATAVTLDIAPGYAGVVESALEFLVNYPYGCVEQTMSAFLPDVLAHRAFARMGMSMPRTEEELARMVNSGLARLYKFQHWDGGYGWWEHDDSSLWMTSYVLYGLQRAKRSGFHVSEEVMASAARYLGEVVADEKNDTDRAFACYVLAEQGALGSEGMKALEKLAAEHLASPDADSERALTVAYVSLAGSAAGRADIGSAGAHLLEKMATRLSGQAYWKTEDKVNRWRNETGETTAWAMMALLEAEPSSLLLPEAARHLALTRDGSQWRSTRESAAAVMALVEYMTAMEEDVRLQTEVTVEINGQQAACGHIGGSGSAAASSMSVEVAPGLLVPGENRIDILAKGGPAYYSLTASWYEAHDRIEASGECAGIAREYFIIDRDAEAPEGEEYALIPIGEEDPVNPQQELLVRVTIDARSDMEYMIFEDPIPSGFEIIEDFTDPWSWSHWYDRREARDDRMVFFATWIKAGQQRVFDYILRPERPGRYMVMPTRAWSMYYPELNAHGASRVIEVVDEQ
;
A
#
# COMPACT_ATOMS: atom_id res chain seq x y z
N ARG A 1 -33.27 4.92 -1.51
CA ARG A 1 -33.06 4.33 -0.17
C ARG A 1 -31.92 3.32 -0.31
N GLY A 2 -30.70 3.81 -0.43
CA GLY A 2 -29.49 3.01 -0.30
C GLY A 2 -28.96 3.21 1.11
N ALA A 3 -28.30 2.22 1.69
CA ALA A 3 -27.67 2.41 2.99
C ALA A 3 -26.53 3.42 2.82
N THR A 4 -26.63 4.54 3.53
CA THR A 4 -25.52 5.46 3.78
C THR A 4 -25.04 5.15 5.19
N ALA A 5 -23.84 4.59 5.32
CA ALA A 5 -23.17 4.52 6.60
C ALA A 5 -22.21 5.71 6.68
N VAL A 6 -22.33 6.51 7.74
CA VAL A 6 -21.37 7.56 8.04
C VAL A 6 -20.70 7.16 9.35
N THR A 7 -19.39 7.02 9.33
CA THR A 7 -18.58 6.67 10.48
C THR A 7 -17.62 7.80 10.77
N LEU A 8 -17.53 8.20 12.04
CA LEU A 8 -16.57 9.17 12.53
C LEU A 8 -15.62 8.49 13.51
N ASP A 9 -14.33 8.42 13.15
CA ASP A 9 -13.28 7.88 14.01
C ASP A 9 -12.45 9.03 14.59
N ILE A 10 -12.22 9.00 15.90
CA ILE A 10 -11.60 10.08 16.66
C ILE A 10 -10.48 9.54 17.55
N ALA A 11 -9.28 10.11 17.41
CA ALA A 11 -8.06 9.69 18.09
C ALA A 11 -7.46 10.82 18.97
N PRO A 12 -6.90 10.51 20.17
CA PRO A 12 -6.42 11.47 21.17
C PRO A 12 -5.01 12.01 20.86
N GLY A 13 -4.40 11.56 19.77
CA GLY A 13 -3.01 11.83 19.44
C GLY A 13 -2.55 11.00 18.24
N TYR A 14 -1.24 10.98 18.00
CA TYR A 14 -0.67 10.22 16.89
C TYR A 14 -0.78 8.71 17.07
N ALA A 15 -0.86 8.22 18.31
CA ALA A 15 -1.00 6.78 18.59
C ALA A 15 -2.30 6.20 18.01
N GLY A 16 -3.44 6.88 18.16
CA GLY A 16 -4.70 6.43 17.55
C GLY A 16 -4.69 6.52 16.02
N VAL A 17 -3.96 7.48 15.45
CA VAL A 17 -3.71 7.54 14.00
C VAL A 17 -2.94 6.30 13.54
N VAL A 18 -1.88 5.94 14.27
CA VAL A 18 -1.09 4.74 14.02
C VAL A 18 -1.96 3.48 14.12
N GLU A 19 -2.73 3.30 15.18
CA GLU A 19 -3.60 2.12 15.37
C GLU A 19 -4.52 1.87 14.17
N SER A 20 -5.20 2.90 13.68
CA SER A 20 -6.10 2.77 12.53
C SER A 20 -5.38 2.32 11.26
N ALA A 21 -4.15 2.80 11.04
CA ALA A 21 -3.36 2.45 9.87
C ALA A 21 -2.75 1.06 9.93
N LEU A 22 -2.42 0.60 11.15
CA LEU A 22 -1.98 -0.78 11.37
C LEU A 22 -3.08 -1.77 10.96
N GLU A 23 -4.34 -1.50 11.30
CA GLU A 23 -5.47 -2.36 10.87
C GLU A 23 -5.67 -2.36 9.35
N PHE A 24 -5.51 -1.22 8.67
CA PHE A 24 -5.55 -1.18 7.21
C PHE A 24 -4.46 -2.06 6.58
N LEU A 25 -3.21 -1.91 7.02
CA LEU A 25 -2.06 -2.61 6.45
C LEU A 25 -2.17 -4.14 6.55
N VAL A 26 -2.71 -4.65 7.66
CA VAL A 26 -2.90 -6.10 7.86
C VAL A 26 -4.02 -6.67 7.01
N ASN A 27 -5.09 -5.90 6.80
CA ASN A 27 -6.25 -6.35 6.04
C ASN A 27 -6.09 -6.13 4.53
N TYR A 28 -4.94 -5.63 4.06
CA TYR A 28 -4.68 -5.45 2.65
C TYR A 28 -4.67 -6.81 1.93
N PRO A 29 -5.49 -7.01 0.88
CA PRO A 29 -5.88 -8.35 0.44
C PRO A 29 -4.85 -9.05 -0.45
N TYR A 30 -3.72 -8.42 -0.75
CA TYR A 30 -2.70 -8.90 -1.69
C TYR A 30 -1.36 -9.09 -0.99
N GLY A 31 -0.47 -9.90 -1.58
CA GLY A 31 0.79 -10.28 -0.94
C GLY A 31 2.02 -10.25 -1.85
N CYS A 32 2.27 -9.13 -2.53
CA CYS A 32 3.61 -8.83 -3.05
C CYS A 32 4.65 -8.90 -1.91
N VAL A 33 5.95 -8.92 -2.25
CA VAL A 33 7.02 -8.78 -1.25
C VAL A 33 6.82 -7.52 -0.39
N GLU A 34 6.58 -6.36 -1.03
CA GLU A 34 6.36 -5.09 -0.34
C GLU A 34 5.15 -5.16 0.60
N GLN A 35 3.99 -5.61 0.12
CA GLN A 35 2.77 -5.72 0.91
C GLN A 35 2.93 -6.68 2.09
N THR A 36 3.62 -7.80 1.87
CA THR A 36 3.93 -8.76 2.94
C THR A 36 4.76 -8.10 4.03
N MET A 37 5.75 -7.28 3.66
CA MET A 37 6.55 -6.53 4.63
C MET A 37 5.73 -5.43 5.32
N SER A 38 4.98 -4.64 4.55
CA SER A 38 4.14 -3.53 5.03
C SER A 38 3.03 -4.00 5.97
N ALA A 39 2.58 -5.25 5.87
CA ALA A 39 1.57 -5.83 6.76
C ALA A 39 2.07 -6.13 8.18
N PHE A 40 3.37 -6.43 8.39
CA PHE A 40 3.87 -6.77 9.74
C PHE A 40 5.00 -5.90 10.27
N LEU A 41 5.73 -5.16 9.43
CA LEU A 41 6.84 -4.34 9.90
C LEU A 41 6.35 -3.16 10.78
N PRO A 42 5.32 -2.39 10.38
CA PRO A 42 4.79 -1.28 11.19
C PRO A 42 4.28 -1.75 12.56
N ASP A 43 3.39 -2.74 12.59
CA ASP A 43 3.52 -3.95 13.42
C ASP A 43 4.48 -3.96 14.60
N VAL A 44 5.58 -4.61 14.28
CA VAL A 44 6.69 -4.90 15.17
C VAL A 44 7.20 -3.62 15.85
N LEU A 45 7.25 -2.52 15.12
CA LEU A 45 7.75 -1.24 15.64
C LEU A 45 6.74 -0.61 16.61
N ALA A 46 5.47 -0.56 16.23
CA ALA A 46 4.39 -0.03 17.06
C ALA A 46 4.27 -0.81 18.36
N HIS A 47 4.30 -2.14 18.33
CA HIS A 47 4.22 -2.98 19.53
C HIS A 47 5.31 -2.64 20.55
N ARG A 48 6.55 -2.49 20.09
CA ARG A 48 7.68 -2.14 20.96
C ARG A 48 7.54 -0.74 21.55
N ALA A 49 7.13 0.24 20.75
CA ALA A 49 6.96 1.62 21.20
C ALA A 49 5.80 1.74 22.19
N PHE A 50 4.64 1.16 21.86
CA PHE A 50 3.43 1.23 22.68
C PHE A 50 3.64 0.53 24.02
N ALA A 51 4.33 -0.61 24.04
CA ALA A 51 4.70 -1.27 25.29
C ALA A 51 5.57 -0.37 26.19
N ARG A 52 6.51 0.40 25.63
CA ARG A 52 7.33 1.37 26.39
C ARG A 52 6.52 2.55 26.91
N MET A 53 5.51 2.99 26.14
CA MET A 53 4.60 4.08 26.51
C MET A 53 3.45 3.62 27.43
N GLY A 54 3.36 2.31 27.73
CA GLY A 54 2.30 1.74 28.58
C GLY A 54 0.93 1.68 27.89
N MET A 55 0.90 1.65 26.56
CA MET A 55 -0.32 1.56 25.75
C MET A 55 -0.65 0.10 25.41
N SER A 56 -1.94 -0.20 25.29
CA SER A 56 -2.41 -1.45 24.71
C SER A 56 -2.26 -1.41 23.19
N MET A 57 -1.86 -2.53 22.60
CA MET A 57 -1.92 -2.71 21.16
C MET A 57 -3.32 -3.16 20.72
N PRO A 58 -3.70 -2.91 19.45
CA PRO A 58 -4.90 -3.51 18.87
C PRO A 58 -4.88 -5.04 18.92
N ARG A 59 -3.68 -5.64 18.96
CA ARG A 59 -3.46 -7.09 18.84
C ARG A 59 -2.62 -7.64 19.97
N THR A 60 -2.85 -8.90 20.27
CA THR A 60 -2.08 -9.66 21.25
C THR A 60 -0.68 -9.99 20.72
N GLU A 61 0.24 -10.28 21.64
CA GLU A 61 1.60 -10.72 21.31
C GLU A 61 1.57 -12.03 20.49
N GLU A 62 0.64 -12.95 20.78
CA GLU A 62 0.50 -14.19 20.00
C GLU A 62 -0.03 -13.96 18.58
N GLU A 63 -0.95 -13.01 18.38
CA GLU A 63 -1.41 -12.61 17.04
C GLU A 63 -0.29 -11.99 16.22
N LEU A 64 0.45 -11.05 16.81
CA LEU A 64 1.60 -10.44 16.17
C LEU A 64 2.65 -11.49 15.80
N ALA A 65 2.97 -12.42 16.70
CA ALA A 65 3.95 -13.47 16.42
C ALA A 65 3.51 -14.39 15.28
N ARG A 66 2.23 -14.78 15.20
CA ARG A 66 1.72 -15.57 14.08
C ARG A 66 1.84 -14.81 12.75
N MET A 67 1.47 -13.53 12.75
CA MET A 67 1.55 -12.69 11.57
C MET A 67 2.98 -12.51 11.08
N VAL A 68 3.92 -12.18 11.98
CA VAL A 68 5.34 -12.05 11.65
C VAL A 68 5.91 -13.36 11.13
N ASN A 69 5.64 -14.50 11.78
CA ASN A 69 6.14 -15.80 11.33
C ASN A 69 5.59 -16.19 9.95
N SER A 70 4.32 -15.90 9.68
CA SER A 70 3.71 -16.11 8.35
C SER A 70 4.36 -15.21 7.28
N GLY A 71 4.59 -13.93 7.60
CA GLY A 71 5.28 -12.99 6.73
C GLY A 71 6.71 -13.43 6.44
N LEU A 72 7.48 -13.81 7.45
CA LEU A 72 8.84 -14.33 7.32
C LEU A 72 8.89 -15.58 6.45
N ALA A 73 7.99 -16.55 6.66
CA ALA A 73 7.95 -17.76 5.84
C ALA A 73 7.70 -17.44 4.36
N ARG A 74 6.82 -16.49 4.06
CA ARG A 74 6.55 -16.03 2.69
C ARG A 74 7.77 -15.32 2.09
N LEU A 75 8.42 -14.44 2.84
CA LEU A 75 9.64 -13.76 2.37
C LEU A 75 10.78 -14.75 2.10
N TYR A 76 10.97 -15.75 2.95
CA TYR A 76 12.01 -16.77 2.72
C TYR A 76 11.76 -17.56 1.42
N LYS A 77 10.49 -17.76 1.06
CA LYS A 77 10.12 -18.36 -0.23
C LYS A 77 10.43 -17.43 -1.40
N PHE A 78 10.29 -16.13 -1.23
CA PHE A 78 10.43 -15.13 -2.29
C PHE A 78 11.87 -14.63 -2.47
N GLN A 79 12.83 -15.09 -1.65
CA GLN A 79 14.24 -14.77 -1.88
C GLN A 79 14.75 -15.51 -3.13
N HIS A 80 15.32 -14.76 -4.06
CA HIS A 80 15.91 -15.33 -5.27
C HIS A 80 17.26 -15.99 -5.00
N TRP A 81 17.75 -16.77 -5.96
CA TRP A 81 18.99 -17.54 -5.85
C TRP A 81 20.24 -16.67 -5.67
N ASP A 82 20.22 -15.42 -6.14
CA ASP A 82 21.30 -14.44 -5.97
C ASP A 82 21.30 -13.81 -4.57
N GLY A 83 20.22 -13.97 -3.81
CA GLY A 83 19.99 -13.40 -2.48
C GLY A 83 19.09 -12.16 -2.48
N GLY A 84 18.75 -11.65 -3.67
CA GLY A 84 17.87 -10.50 -3.85
C GLY A 84 16.38 -10.84 -3.76
N TYR A 85 15.57 -9.79 -3.88
CA TYR A 85 14.12 -9.83 -3.90
C TYR A 85 13.61 -8.94 -5.03
N GLY A 86 12.60 -9.41 -5.77
CA GLY A 86 11.75 -8.57 -6.61
C GLY A 86 10.40 -8.29 -5.94
N TRP A 87 9.41 -7.78 -6.66
CA TRP A 87 8.04 -7.61 -6.16
C TRP A 87 7.33 -8.96 -5.95
N TRP A 88 7.74 -10.00 -6.68
CA TRP A 88 7.14 -11.32 -6.67
C TRP A 88 8.19 -12.42 -6.44
N GLU A 89 7.81 -13.68 -6.59
CA GLU A 89 8.68 -14.84 -6.34
C GLU A 89 9.60 -15.18 -7.52
N HIS A 90 9.24 -14.72 -8.73
CA HIS A 90 9.82 -15.16 -9.99
C HIS A 90 10.21 -13.99 -10.91
N ASP A 91 10.15 -12.76 -10.42
CA ASP A 91 10.62 -11.58 -11.14
C ASP A 91 12.11 -11.34 -10.91
N ASP A 92 12.65 -10.27 -11.48
CA ASP A 92 14.06 -9.92 -11.30
C ASP A 92 14.30 -9.27 -9.92
N SER A 93 15.46 -9.57 -9.33
CA SER A 93 15.89 -8.93 -8.09
C SER A 93 16.05 -7.41 -8.28
N SER A 94 15.53 -6.64 -7.32
CA SER A 94 15.62 -5.18 -7.26
C SER A 94 16.45 -4.72 -6.07
N LEU A 95 17.32 -3.72 -6.26
CA LEU A 95 18.10 -3.12 -5.18
C LEU A 95 17.18 -2.51 -4.11
N TRP A 96 16.13 -1.80 -4.52
CA TRP A 96 15.18 -1.16 -3.59
C TRP A 96 14.43 -2.19 -2.76
N MET A 97 13.84 -3.20 -3.40
CA MET A 97 13.04 -4.20 -2.71
C MET A 97 13.90 -5.03 -1.75
N THR A 98 15.08 -5.44 -2.19
CA THR A 98 16.04 -6.16 -1.34
C THR A 98 16.44 -5.32 -0.13
N SER A 99 16.65 -4.00 -0.31
CA SER A 99 16.93 -3.07 0.78
C SER A 99 15.76 -2.98 1.76
N TYR A 100 14.52 -2.86 1.25
CA TYR A 100 13.32 -2.78 2.08
C TYR A 100 13.11 -4.07 2.89
N VAL A 101 13.30 -5.23 2.28
CA VAL A 101 13.21 -6.52 2.98
C VAL A 101 14.30 -6.63 4.05
N LEU A 102 15.56 -6.36 3.72
CA LEU A 102 16.66 -6.44 4.69
C LEU A 102 16.47 -5.46 5.87
N TYR A 103 15.97 -4.25 5.59
CA TYR A 103 15.59 -3.26 6.60
C TYR A 103 14.53 -3.79 7.56
N GLY A 104 13.48 -4.43 7.03
CA GLY A 104 12.40 -5.00 7.83
C GLY A 104 12.80 -6.23 8.63
N LEU A 105 13.56 -7.15 8.01
CA LEU A 105 14.13 -8.33 8.68
C LEU A 105 15.01 -7.94 9.87
N GLN A 106 15.78 -6.85 9.73
CA GLN A 106 16.58 -6.32 10.83
C GLN A 106 15.72 -5.87 12.02
N ARG A 107 14.63 -5.15 11.74
CA ARG A 107 13.72 -4.62 12.76
C ARG A 107 12.93 -5.70 13.47
N ALA A 108 12.49 -6.72 12.72
CA ALA A 108 11.93 -7.95 13.29
C ALA A 108 12.93 -8.60 14.25
N LYS A 109 14.17 -8.82 13.82
CA LYS A 109 15.22 -9.41 14.65
C LYS A 109 15.54 -8.57 15.89
N ARG A 110 15.70 -7.24 15.75
CA ARG A 110 15.95 -6.30 16.86
C ARG A 110 14.80 -6.24 17.87
N SER A 111 13.61 -6.70 17.47
CA SER A 111 12.42 -6.78 18.31
C SER A 111 12.20 -8.16 18.93
N GLY A 112 13.15 -9.08 18.74
CA GLY A 112 13.16 -10.40 19.40
C GLY A 112 12.60 -11.55 18.57
N PHE A 113 12.15 -11.30 17.34
CA PHE A 113 11.68 -12.37 16.45
C PHE A 113 12.85 -13.20 15.90
N HIS A 114 12.62 -14.49 15.70
CA HIS A 114 13.61 -15.39 15.12
C HIS A 114 13.68 -15.19 13.61
N VAL A 115 14.76 -14.56 13.14
CA VAL A 115 15.01 -14.28 11.72
C VAL A 115 16.27 -15.01 11.27
N SER A 116 16.22 -15.66 10.11
CA SER A 116 17.38 -16.37 9.53
C SER A 116 18.53 -15.41 9.21
N GLU A 117 19.68 -15.63 9.85
CA GLU A 117 20.93 -14.89 9.58
C GLU A 117 21.43 -15.12 8.16
N GLU A 118 21.25 -16.33 7.62
CA GLU A 118 21.69 -16.70 6.27
C GLU A 118 20.91 -15.91 5.22
N VAL A 119 19.60 -15.77 5.38
CA VAL A 119 18.74 -14.98 4.51
C VAL A 119 19.17 -13.52 4.51
N MET A 120 19.41 -12.95 5.71
CA MET A 120 19.87 -11.56 5.85
C MET A 120 21.25 -11.35 5.25
N ALA A 121 22.19 -12.28 5.48
CA ALA A 121 23.53 -12.21 4.91
C ALA A 121 23.53 -12.33 3.38
N SER A 122 22.65 -13.17 2.82
CA SER A 122 22.46 -13.32 1.39
C SER A 122 21.95 -12.04 0.73
N ALA A 123 20.95 -11.40 1.34
CA ALA A 123 20.42 -10.11 0.89
C ALA A 123 21.48 -9.00 0.98
N ALA A 124 22.23 -8.93 2.09
CA ALA A 124 23.30 -7.94 2.26
C ALA A 124 24.43 -8.12 1.22
N ARG A 125 24.78 -9.38 0.89
CA ARG A 125 25.75 -9.68 -0.18
C ARG A 125 25.26 -9.19 -1.54
N TYR A 126 24.02 -9.51 -1.92
CA TYR A 126 23.42 -9.01 -3.15
C TYR A 126 23.49 -7.48 -3.23
N LEU A 127 23.07 -6.77 -2.17
CA LEU A 127 23.12 -5.31 -2.14
C LEU A 127 24.55 -4.78 -2.30
N GLY A 128 25.52 -5.39 -1.62
CA GLY A 128 26.93 -5.00 -1.71
C GLY A 128 27.54 -5.20 -3.10
N GLU A 129 27.07 -6.20 -3.84
CA GLU A 129 27.50 -6.48 -5.22
C GLU A 129 26.89 -5.50 -6.24
N VAL A 130 25.62 -5.10 -6.05
CA VAL A 130 24.86 -4.32 -7.05
C VAL A 130 24.90 -2.80 -6.79
N VAL A 131 25.14 -2.35 -5.55
CA VAL A 131 25.05 -0.92 -5.15
C VAL A 131 25.94 0.03 -5.97
N ALA A 132 27.07 -0.45 -6.49
CA ALA A 132 27.99 0.38 -7.28
C ALA A 132 27.48 0.64 -8.70
N ASP A 133 26.74 -0.31 -9.28
CA ASP A 133 26.30 -0.30 -10.67
C ASP A 133 24.88 0.24 -10.86
N GLU A 134 24.13 0.38 -9.76
CA GLU A 134 22.79 0.96 -9.79
C GLU A 134 22.82 2.42 -10.28
N LYS A 135 21.84 2.78 -11.11
CA LYS A 135 21.76 4.10 -11.73
C LYS A 135 20.82 5.03 -10.97
N ASN A 136 19.84 4.46 -10.26
CA ASN A 136 18.96 5.25 -9.42
C ASN A 136 19.65 5.61 -8.10
N ASP A 137 19.97 6.90 -7.93
CA ASP A 137 20.66 7.40 -6.74
C ASP A 137 19.84 7.23 -5.45
N THR A 138 18.51 7.29 -5.52
CA THR A 138 17.63 7.06 -4.37
C THR A 138 17.73 5.62 -3.88
N ASP A 139 17.73 4.65 -4.79
CA ASP A 139 17.89 3.24 -4.46
C ASP A 139 19.27 2.94 -3.90
N ARG A 140 20.30 3.53 -4.49
CA ARG A 140 21.67 3.45 -3.96
C ARG A 140 21.77 4.04 -2.55
N ALA A 141 21.17 5.21 -2.32
CA ALA A 141 21.18 5.85 -1.01
C ALA A 141 20.48 4.98 0.04
N PHE A 142 19.33 4.38 -0.32
CA PHE A 142 18.61 3.49 0.58
C PHE A 142 19.40 2.20 0.86
N ALA A 143 20.00 1.58 -0.15
CA ALA A 143 20.85 0.41 0.02
C ALA A 143 22.07 0.71 0.91
N CYS A 144 22.74 1.86 0.71
CA CYS A 144 23.83 2.32 1.56
C CYS A 144 23.37 2.48 3.02
N TYR A 145 22.19 3.05 3.25
CA TYR A 145 21.62 3.18 4.60
C TYR A 145 21.39 1.82 5.26
N VAL A 146 20.71 0.90 4.57
CA VAL A 146 20.39 -0.43 5.12
C VAL A 146 21.65 -1.25 5.36
N LEU A 147 22.63 -1.21 4.46
CA LEU A 147 23.92 -1.86 4.64
C LEU A 147 24.70 -1.26 5.83
N ALA A 148 24.65 0.07 6.01
CA ALA A 148 25.29 0.75 7.14
C ALA A 148 24.65 0.33 8.48
N GLU A 149 23.31 0.30 8.58
CA GLU A 149 22.61 -0.17 9.77
C GLU A 149 22.97 -1.62 10.15
N GLN A 150 23.28 -2.47 9.16
CA GLN A 150 23.70 -3.85 9.36
C GLN A 150 25.19 -4.01 9.69
N GLY A 151 25.98 -2.92 9.63
CA GLY A 151 27.44 -3.00 9.68
C GLY A 151 28.05 -3.75 8.50
N ALA A 152 27.32 -3.86 7.38
CA ALA A 152 27.69 -4.58 6.17
C ALA A 152 28.09 -3.64 5.01
N LEU A 153 28.16 -2.32 5.25
CA LEU A 153 28.59 -1.35 4.25
C LEU A 153 30.09 -1.52 3.94
N GLY A 154 30.38 -2.24 2.84
CA GLY A 154 31.74 -2.44 2.33
C GLY A 154 32.34 -1.20 1.66
N SER A 155 33.54 -1.35 1.11
CA SER A 155 34.27 -0.24 0.48
C SER A 155 33.55 0.38 -0.72
N GLU A 156 32.91 -0.43 -1.57
CA GLU A 156 32.16 0.08 -2.72
C GLU A 156 30.90 0.83 -2.28
N GLY A 157 30.18 0.31 -1.28
CA GLY A 157 29.04 1.01 -0.68
C GLY A 157 29.43 2.33 -0.01
N MET A 158 30.58 2.38 0.67
CA MET A 158 31.10 3.63 1.25
C MET A 158 31.46 4.65 0.16
N LYS A 159 32.14 4.24 -0.91
CA LYS A 159 32.43 5.12 -2.06
C LYS A 159 31.14 5.64 -2.71
N ALA A 160 30.13 4.77 -2.84
CA ALA A 160 28.83 5.15 -3.37
C ALA A 160 28.16 6.21 -2.48
N LEU A 161 28.20 6.03 -1.15
CA LEU A 161 27.69 7.01 -0.19
C LEU A 161 28.43 8.35 -0.26
N GLU A 162 29.76 8.35 -0.32
CA GLU A 162 30.55 9.59 -0.44
C GLU A 162 30.28 10.34 -1.74
N LYS A 163 30.11 9.59 -2.85
CA LYS A 163 29.72 10.16 -4.14
C LYS A 163 28.33 10.79 -4.07
N LEU A 164 27.36 10.07 -3.52
CA LEU A 164 25.99 10.57 -3.33
C LEU A 164 25.98 11.82 -2.44
N ALA A 165 26.76 11.84 -1.36
CA ALA A 165 26.88 13.00 -0.49
C ALA A 165 27.47 14.22 -1.23
N ALA A 166 28.53 14.01 -2.02
CA ALA A 166 29.14 15.08 -2.81
C ALA A 166 28.20 15.65 -3.88
N GLU A 167 27.42 14.80 -4.54
CA GLU A 167 26.47 15.19 -5.58
C GLU A 167 25.21 15.83 -4.98
N HIS A 168 24.70 15.27 -3.89
CA HIS A 168 23.38 15.65 -3.37
C HIS A 168 23.40 16.71 -2.28
N LEU A 169 24.43 16.77 -1.43
CA LEU A 169 24.48 17.71 -0.31
C LEU A 169 25.14 19.05 -0.65
N ALA A 170 25.94 19.11 -1.72
CA ALA A 170 26.74 20.30 -2.06
C ALA A 170 25.92 21.46 -2.68
N SER A 171 24.75 21.18 -3.24
CA SER A 171 23.96 22.16 -4.01
C SER A 171 22.56 22.36 -3.42
N PRO A 172 22.39 23.22 -2.40
CA PRO A 172 21.08 23.49 -1.79
C PRO A 172 20.07 24.11 -2.76
N ASP A 173 20.53 24.73 -3.86
CA ASP A 173 19.67 25.34 -4.89
C ASP A 173 19.29 24.37 -6.03
N ALA A 174 19.79 23.13 -6.02
CA ALA A 174 19.47 22.12 -7.03
C ALA A 174 18.17 21.38 -6.63
N ASP A 175 17.15 21.49 -7.48
CA ASP A 175 15.82 20.86 -7.45
C ASP A 175 15.32 20.46 -6.05
N SER A 176 14.32 21.19 -5.53
CA SER A 176 13.65 20.90 -4.25
C SER A 176 12.97 19.52 -4.19
N GLU A 177 12.97 18.76 -5.29
CA GLU A 177 12.21 17.53 -5.50
C GLU A 177 13.10 16.28 -5.46
N ARG A 178 14.01 16.22 -4.50
CA ARG A 178 14.91 15.06 -4.25
C ARG A 178 15.09 14.73 -2.76
N ALA A 179 14.15 15.17 -1.94
CA ALA A 179 14.30 15.10 -0.48
C ALA A 179 14.39 13.66 0.03
N LEU A 180 13.80 12.68 -0.67
CA LEU A 180 13.91 11.26 -0.30
C LEU A 180 15.35 10.76 -0.40
N THR A 181 16.05 11.11 -1.49
CA THR A 181 17.48 10.79 -1.66
C THR A 181 18.32 11.42 -0.56
N VAL A 182 18.08 12.70 -0.25
CA VAL A 182 18.80 13.43 0.82
C VAL A 182 18.55 12.80 2.19
N ALA A 183 17.32 12.39 2.48
CA ALA A 183 16.98 11.68 3.71
C ALA A 183 17.74 10.36 3.84
N TYR A 184 17.78 9.54 2.78
CA TYR A 184 18.55 8.29 2.80
C TYR A 184 20.06 8.53 2.92
N VAL A 185 20.61 9.55 2.26
CA VAL A 185 22.03 9.90 2.41
C VAL A 185 22.35 10.33 3.84
N SER A 186 21.48 11.14 4.47
CA SER A 186 21.62 11.57 5.86
C SER A 186 21.59 10.38 6.83
N LEU A 187 20.61 9.49 6.66
CA LEU A 187 20.48 8.27 7.46
C LEU A 187 21.68 7.32 7.26
N ALA A 188 22.13 7.12 6.03
CA ALA A 188 23.30 6.31 5.71
C ALA A 188 24.57 6.88 6.33
N GLY A 189 24.78 8.20 6.26
CA GLY A 189 25.91 8.88 6.88
C GLY A 189 25.94 8.67 8.39
N SER A 190 24.80 8.87 9.06
CA SER A 190 24.66 8.68 10.50
C SER A 190 24.95 7.22 10.90
N ALA A 191 24.32 6.25 10.22
CA ALA A 191 24.51 4.83 10.48
C ALA A 191 25.96 4.34 10.19
N ALA A 192 26.64 4.94 9.22
CA ALA A 192 28.02 4.61 8.86
C ALA A 192 29.08 5.30 9.76
N GLY A 193 28.67 6.06 10.77
CA GLY A 193 29.58 6.83 11.64
C GLY A 193 30.19 8.06 10.97
N ARG A 194 29.58 8.53 9.86
CA ARG A 194 29.92 9.75 9.12
C ARG A 194 28.97 10.87 9.50
N ALA A 195 29.13 11.38 10.73
CA ALA A 195 28.31 12.46 11.27
C ALA A 195 28.35 13.73 10.41
N ASP A 196 29.45 13.98 9.69
CA ASP A 196 29.57 15.06 8.71
C ASP A 196 28.53 14.95 7.57
N ILE A 197 28.31 13.74 7.05
CA ILE A 197 27.29 13.46 6.02
C ILE A 197 25.89 13.52 6.64
N GLY A 198 25.72 12.89 7.81
CA GLY A 198 24.45 12.84 8.53
C GLY A 198 23.86 14.23 8.80
N SER A 199 24.60 15.07 9.53
CA SER A 199 24.17 16.44 9.84
C SER A 199 24.09 17.33 8.59
N ALA A 200 24.95 17.16 7.59
CA ALA A 200 24.84 17.95 6.36
C ALA A 200 23.53 17.66 5.61
N GLY A 201 23.12 16.38 5.54
CA GLY A 201 21.84 15.98 4.97
C GLY A 201 20.65 16.50 5.75
N ALA A 202 20.67 16.41 7.09
CA ALA A 202 19.61 16.93 7.95
C ALA A 202 19.42 18.46 7.80
N HIS A 203 20.51 19.23 7.84
CA HIS A 203 20.45 20.68 7.60
C HIS A 203 19.96 21.04 6.20
N LEU A 204 20.24 20.21 5.19
CA LEU A 204 19.70 20.42 3.85
C LEU A 204 18.19 20.14 3.84
N LEU A 205 17.72 19.06 4.48
CA LEU A 205 16.29 18.79 4.63
C LEU A 205 15.56 19.94 5.30
N GLU A 206 16.13 20.57 6.34
CA GLU A 206 15.50 21.73 6.97
C GLU A 206 15.26 22.89 5.99
N LYS A 207 16.17 23.09 5.03
CA LYS A 207 16.04 24.11 3.98
C LYS A 207 15.06 23.71 2.89
N MET A 208 14.95 22.42 2.58
CA MET A 208 14.05 21.88 1.55
C MET A 208 12.59 21.79 1.99
N ALA A 209 12.32 21.89 3.30
CA ALA A 209 10.98 21.72 3.84
C ALA A 209 9.99 22.75 3.30
N THR A 210 8.87 22.29 2.76
CA THR A 210 7.74 23.16 2.46
C THR A 210 6.89 23.31 3.71
N ARG A 211 6.67 24.55 4.16
CA ARG A 211 5.90 24.85 5.37
C ARG A 211 4.61 25.57 5.02
N LEU A 212 3.48 25.03 5.46
CA LEU A 212 2.15 25.60 5.22
C LEU A 212 1.25 25.34 6.43
N SER A 213 0.64 26.40 6.98
CA SER A 213 -0.35 26.29 8.06
C SER A 213 0.11 25.44 9.27
N GLY A 214 1.38 25.55 9.66
CA GLY A 214 1.97 24.79 10.78
C GLY A 214 2.24 23.32 10.49
N GLN A 215 2.27 22.93 9.21
CA GLN A 215 2.73 21.63 8.72
C GLN A 215 4.05 21.81 7.96
N ALA A 216 4.89 20.77 7.97
CA ALA A 216 6.10 20.69 7.17
C ALA A 216 6.09 19.39 6.37
N TYR A 217 6.41 19.47 5.08
CA TYR A 217 6.48 18.29 4.22
C TYR A 217 7.58 18.41 3.17
N TRP A 218 7.96 17.25 2.63
CA TRP A 218 8.99 17.12 1.63
C TRP A 218 8.46 16.34 0.43
N LYS A 219 8.98 16.68 -0.75
CA LYS A 219 8.60 16.06 -2.01
C LYS A 219 9.82 15.51 -2.73
N THR A 220 9.55 14.51 -3.55
CA THR A 220 10.49 13.92 -4.49
C THR A 220 9.78 13.78 -5.84
N GLU A 221 10.49 14.10 -6.92
CA GLU A 221 10.04 13.91 -8.30
C GLU A 221 11.00 12.96 -9.02
N ASP A 222 10.63 11.69 -9.08
CA ASP A 222 11.20 10.69 -9.99
C ASP A 222 10.35 10.64 -11.26
N LYS A 223 10.97 10.99 -12.39
CA LYS A 223 10.32 11.03 -13.72
C LYS A 223 10.26 9.69 -14.41
N VAL A 224 11.09 8.74 -13.97
CA VAL A 224 11.22 7.40 -14.55
C VAL A 224 10.35 6.42 -13.77
N ASN A 225 10.42 6.47 -12.44
CA ASN A 225 9.70 5.60 -11.53
C ASN A 225 8.67 6.40 -10.74
N ARG A 226 7.55 6.75 -11.38
CA ARG A 226 6.61 7.71 -10.78
C ARG A 226 6.05 7.18 -9.48
N TRP A 227 5.89 5.87 -9.32
CA TRP A 227 5.44 5.24 -8.07
C TRP A 227 6.19 5.70 -6.80
N ARG A 228 7.39 6.29 -6.94
CA ARG A 228 8.18 6.86 -5.83
C ARG A 228 7.71 8.23 -5.33
N ASN A 229 6.87 8.95 -6.06
CA ASN A 229 6.52 10.35 -5.75
C ASN A 229 5.41 10.43 -4.70
N GLU A 230 5.62 9.74 -3.57
CA GLU A 230 4.77 9.73 -2.39
C GLU A 230 5.24 10.82 -1.42
N THR A 231 4.40 11.82 -1.18
CA THR A 231 4.74 12.97 -0.32
C THR A 231 4.80 12.54 1.15
N GLY A 232 3.89 11.69 1.61
CA GLY A 232 3.93 11.17 2.98
C GLY A 232 5.13 10.26 3.21
N GLU A 233 5.51 9.43 2.24
CA GLU A 233 6.69 8.56 2.37
C GLU A 233 7.97 9.41 2.44
N THR A 234 8.10 10.38 1.53
CA THR A 234 9.24 11.32 1.52
C THR A 234 9.32 12.09 2.85
N THR A 235 8.17 12.56 3.35
CA THR A 235 8.09 13.29 4.63
C THR A 235 8.43 12.41 5.81
N ALA A 236 7.98 11.14 5.81
CA ALA A 236 8.30 10.16 6.84
C ALA A 236 9.81 9.90 6.92
N TRP A 237 10.48 9.65 5.79
CA TRP A 237 11.93 9.43 5.77
C TRP A 237 12.74 10.68 6.10
N ALA A 238 12.29 11.86 5.66
CA ALA A 238 12.90 13.13 6.08
C ALA A 238 12.77 13.34 7.60
N MET A 239 11.61 13.01 8.18
CA MET A 239 11.41 13.07 9.63
C MET A 239 12.33 12.08 10.37
N MET A 240 12.49 10.86 9.86
CA MET A 240 13.43 9.87 10.41
C MET A 240 14.88 10.36 10.37
N ALA A 241 15.30 10.99 9.27
CA ALA A 241 16.64 11.57 9.14
C ALA A 241 16.88 12.72 10.14
N LEU A 242 15.89 13.59 10.31
CA LEU A 242 15.94 14.67 11.29
C LEU A 242 15.96 14.14 12.72
N LEU A 243 15.17 13.12 13.05
CA LEU A 243 15.18 12.49 14.38
C LEU A 243 16.57 11.94 14.74
N GLU A 244 17.24 11.31 13.78
CA GLU A 244 18.56 10.70 14.00
C GLU A 244 19.68 11.75 14.11
N ALA A 245 19.71 12.73 13.20
CA ALA A 245 20.84 13.65 13.08
C ALA A 245 20.63 15.00 13.77
N GLU A 246 19.39 15.51 13.82
CA GLU A 246 19.05 16.84 14.36
C GLU A 246 17.73 16.78 15.19
N PRO A 247 17.68 16.03 16.31
CA PRO A 247 16.46 15.78 17.09
C PRO A 247 15.83 17.04 17.71
N SER A 248 16.53 18.17 17.67
CA SER A 248 16.03 19.48 18.12
C SER A 248 15.33 20.29 17.02
N SER A 249 15.23 19.76 15.80
CA SER A 249 14.62 20.46 14.67
C SER A 249 13.16 20.82 14.95
N LEU A 250 12.83 22.09 14.72
CA LEU A 250 11.46 22.62 14.88
C LEU A 250 10.48 22.05 13.83
N LEU A 251 10.98 21.34 12.82
CA LEU A 251 10.17 20.76 11.76
C LEU A 251 9.56 19.41 12.16
N LEU A 252 10.14 18.70 13.13
CA LEU A 252 9.63 17.41 13.61
C LEU A 252 8.14 17.45 14.01
N PRO A 253 7.68 18.37 14.89
CA PRO A 253 6.26 18.45 15.23
C PRO A 253 5.37 18.89 14.04
N GLU A 254 5.92 19.65 13.08
CA GLU A 254 5.18 20.08 11.90
C GLU A 254 5.04 18.95 10.87
N ALA A 255 6.06 18.08 10.77
CA ALA A 255 6.09 16.88 9.93
C ALA A 255 5.16 15.80 10.46
N ALA A 256 5.20 15.52 11.77
CA ALA A 256 4.27 14.60 12.42
C ALA A 256 2.81 15.03 12.21
N ARG A 257 2.54 16.34 12.34
CA ARG A 257 1.23 16.92 12.04
C ARG A 257 0.84 16.75 10.59
N HIS A 258 1.76 16.97 9.65
CA HIS A 258 1.49 16.77 8.23
C HIS A 258 1.04 15.33 7.97
N LEU A 259 1.84 14.35 8.39
CA LEU A 259 1.51 12.93 8.21
C LEU A 259 0.12 12.63 8.77
N ALA A 260 -0.15 13.00 10.02
CA ALA A 260 -1.43 12.71 10.67
C ALA A 260 -2.66 13.35 10.00
N LEU A 261 -2.49 14.48 9.32
CA LEU A 261 -3.57 15.22 8.66
C LEU A 261 -3.75 14.87 7.18
N THR A 262 -2.79 14.21 6.53
CA THR A 262 -2.87 13.85 5.10
C THR A 262 -3.35 12.45 4.82
N ARG A 263 -3.65 11.65 5.85
CA ARG A 263 -4.30 10.34 5.68
C ARG A 263 -5.71 10.52 5.08
N ASP A 264 -6.11 9.57 4.24
CA ASP A 264 -7.48 9.37 3.77
C ASP A 264 -8.10 8.20 4.52
N GLY A 265 -9.10 8.47 5.37
CA GLY A 265 -9.60 7.48 6.32
C GLY A 265 -8.44 6.94 7.16
N SER A 266 -8.30 5.61 7.23
CA SER A 266 -7.26 4.93 8.01
C SER A 266 -5.92 4.76 7.30
N GLN A 267 -5.70 5.33 6.11
CA GLN A 267 -4.52 5.03 5.30
C GLN A 267 -3.95 6.26 4.61
N TRP A 268 -2.73 6.12 4.08
CA TRP A 268 -2.19 7.04 3.08
C TRP A 268 -2.34 6.41 1.70
N ARG A 269 -1.77 7.03 0.65
CA ARG A 269 -2.03 6.67 -0.75
C ARG A 269 -1.80 5.19 -1.07
N SER A 270 -0.80 4.56 -0.46
CA SER A 270 -0.48 3.13 -0.65
C SER A 270 -0.07 2.45 0.66
N THR A 271 0.12 1.13 0.61
CA THR A 271 0.71 0.34 1.70
C THR A 271 2.11 0.83 2.07
N ARG A 272 2.91 1.23 1.07
CA ARG A 272 4.28 1.75 1.25
C ARG A 272 4.28 3.08 1.98
N GLU A 273 3.48 4.03 1.53
CA GLU A 273 3.34 5.34 2.17
C GLU A 273 2.80 5.20 3.59
N SER A 274 1.78 4.37 3.77
CA SER A 274 1.17 4.11 5.08
C SER A 274 2.17 3.49 6.06
N ALA A 275 2.94 2.49 5.61
CA ALA A 275 3.98 1.88 6.43
C ALA A 275 5.05 2.90 6.83
N ALA A 276 5.56 3.71 5.89
CA ALA A 276 6.55 4.74 6.19
C ALA A 276 6.02 5.79 7.19
N ALA A 277 4.80 6.29 6.97
CA ALA A 277 4.17 7.26 7.86
C ALA A 277 3.99 6.70 9.28
N VAL A 278 3.52 5.46 9.42
CA VAL A 278 3.39 4.80 10.72
C VAL A 278 4.75 4.65 11.40
N MET A 279 5.77 4.16 10.70
CA MET A 279 7.11 4.00 11.27
C MET A 279 7.66 5.33 11.79
N ALA A 280 7.55 6.39 10.99
CA ALA A 280 8.06 7.70 11.38
C ALA A 280 7.29 8.27 12.58
N LEU A 281 5.96 8.18 12.59
CA LEU A 281 5.14 8.61 13.74
C LEU A 281 5.51 7.82 15.00
N VAL A 282 5.70 6.51 14.91
CA VAL A 282 6.11 5.67 16.04
C VAL A 282 7.46 6.10 16.63
N GLU A 283 8.44 6.37 15.79
CA GLU A 283 9.77 6.82 16.21
C GLU A 283 9.72 8.23 16.80
N TYR A 284 8.93 9.14 16.21
CA TYR A 284 8.70 10.48 16.74
C TYR A 284 8.05 10.45 18.12
N MET A 285 6.97 9.69 18.30
CA MET A 285 6.28 9.55 19.60
C MET A 285 7.25 9.02 20.67
N THR A 286 8.07 8.04 20.30
CA THR A 286 9.06 7.45 21.21
C THR A 286 10.15 8.45 21.57
N ALA A 287 10.67 9.21 20.61
CA ALA A 287 11.74 10.19 20.81
C ALA A 287 11.29 11.43 21.60
N MET A 288 10.05 11.87 21.42
CA MET A 288 9.50 13.04 22.10
C MET A 288 8.91 12.74 23.48
N GLU A 289 8.86 11.46 23.88
CA GLU A 289 8.20 10.98 25.09
C GLU A 289 6.75 11.50 25.18
N GLU A 290 5.98 11.36 24.09
CA GLU A 290 4.61 11.89 24.03
C GLU A 290 3.75 11.33 25.18
N ASP A 291 3.05 12.23 25.89
CA ASP A 291 2.21 11.83 27.02
C ASP A 291 0.86 11.28 26.53
N VAL A 292 0.88 10.01 26.14
CA VAL A 292 -0.29 9.25 25.68
C VAL A 292 -1.36 9.02 26.76
N ARG A 293 -1.13 9.46 28.00
CA ARG A 293 -2.07 9.34 29.12
C ARG A 293 -3.05 10.50 29.21
N LEU A 294 -2.90 11.52 28.38
CA LEU A 294 -3.79 12.66 28.35
C LEU A 294 -5.19 12.21 27.90
N GLN A 295 -6.21 12.46 28.73
CA GLN A 295 -7.60 12.18 28.39
C GLN A 295 -8.24 13.41 27.77
N THR A 296 -8.84 13.22 26.60
CA THR A 296 -9.64 14.25 25.92
C THR A 296 -11.10 13.87 26.00
N GLU A 297 -11.93 14.75 26.58
CA GLU A 297 -13.39 14.62 26.50
C GLU A 297 -13.84 15.06 25.10
N VAL A 298 -14.61 14.21 24.43
CA VAL A 298 -15.14 14.47 23.08
C VAL A 298 -16.65 14.37 23.09
N THR A 299 -17.30 15.39 22.53
CA THR A 299 -18.73 15.41 22.22
C THR A 299 -18.92 15.56 20.72
N VAL A 300 -19.74 14.69 20.14
CA VAL A 300 -20.12 14.73 18.72
C VAL A 300 -21.59 15.10 18.63
N GLU A 301 -21.88 16.19 17.92
CA GLU A 301 -23.23 16.62 17.62
C GLU A 301 -23.47 16.57 16.11
N ILE A 302 -24.63 16.06 15.72
CA ILE A 302 -25.05 15.94 14.32
C ILE A 302 -26.37 16.69 14.19
N ASN A 303 -26.36 17.73 13.37
CA ASN A 303 -27.50 18.64 13.18
C ASN A 303 -28.04 19.19 14.53
N GLY A 304 -27.13 19.48 15.47
CA GLY A 304 -27.44 19.99 16.81
C GLY A 304 -28.01 18.95 17.79
N GLN A 305 -28.04 17.67 17.42
CA GLN A 305 -28.38 16.57 18.32
C GLN A 305 -27.11 15.80 18.71
N GLN A 306 -26.92 15.57 20.01
CA GLN A 306 -25.77 14.81 20.48
C GLN A 306 -25.83 13.35 19.99
N ALA A 307 -24.87 12.98 19.15
CA ALA A 307 -24.72 11.63 18.62
C ALA A 307 -23.85 10.76 19.53
N ALA A 308 -22.79 11.33 20.10
CA ALA A 308 -21.88 10.63 21.01
C ALA A 308 -21.26 11.59 22.02
N CYS A 309 -20.90 11.07 23.19
CA CYS A 309 -20.06 11.77 24.16
C CYS A 309 -19.24 10.75 24.94
N GLY A 310 -17.96 11.03 25.15
CA GLY A 310 -17.07 10.12 25.86
C GLY A 310 -15.68 10.71 26.03
N HIS A 311 -14.75 9.86 26.45
CA HIS A 311 -13.35 10.24 26.60
C HIS A 311 -12.51 9.36 25.67
N ILE A 312 -11.50 9.96 25.07
CA ILE A 312 -10.45 9.27 24.31
C ILE A 312 -9.10 9.45 25.01
N GLY A 313 -8.21 8.47 24.86
CA GLY A 313 -6.92 8.43 25.55
C GLY A 313 -7.00 8.03 27.03
N GLY A 314 -5.87 8.09 27.73
CA GLY A 314 -5.73 7.68 29.13
C GLY A 314 -5.05 6.33 29.33
N SER A 315 -4.50 6.08 30.53
CA SER A 315 -3.81 4.82 30.86
C SER A 315 -4.77 3.75 31.40
N GLY A 316 -4.90 2.63 30.69
CA GLY A 316 -5.62 1.44 31.18
C GLY A 316 -6.22 0.60 30.05
N SER A 317 -6.37 -0.71 30.26
CA SER A 317 -6.87 -1.70 29.26
C SER A 317 -8.32 -1.51 28.79
N ALA A 318 -8.99 -0.44 29.21
CA ALA A 318 -10.38 -0.13 28.91
C ALA A 318 -10.60 1.35 28.56
N ALA A 319 -9.55 2.17 28.57
CA ALA A 319 -9.63 3.51 28.03
C ALA A 319 -9.62 3.38 26.51
N ALA A 320 -10.69 3.82 25.85
CA ALA A 320 -10.78 3.78 24.40
C ALA A 320 -9.61 4.62 23.84
N SER A 321 -8.60 3.95 23.28
CA SER A 321 -7.49 4.60 22.59
C SER A 321 -8.03 5.50 21.48
N SER A 322 -9.18 5.15 20.90
CA SER A 322 -9.92 5.93 19.91
C SER A 322 -11.43 5.74 20.11
N MET A 323 -12.24 6.71 19.67
CA MET A 323 -13.71 6.62 19.65
C MET A 323 -14.18 6.47 18.20
N SER A 324 -14.99 5.45 17.92
CA SER A 324 -15.69 5.31 16.63
C SER A 324 -17.18 5.53 16.84
N VAL A 325 -17.78 6.38 16.00
CA VAL A 325 -19.18 6.76 16.04
C VAL A 325 -19.82 6.45 14.70
N GLU A 326 -20.61 5.37 14.65
CA GLU A 326 -21.53 5.14 13.54
C GLU A 326 -22.73 6.09 13.69
N VAL A 327 -22.88 7.00 12.73
CA VAL A 327 -23.95 7.98 12.72
C VAL A 327 -25.27 7.28 12.46
N ALA A 328 -26.17 7.32 13.46
CA ALA A 328 -27.51 6.77 13.31
C ALA A 328 -28.22 7.42 12.10
N PRO A 329 -28.83 6.64 11.17
CA PRO A 329 -29.46 7.19 9.98
C PRO A 329 -30.55 8.24 10.25
N GLY A 330 -31.19 8.19 11.43
CA GLY A 330 -32.20 9.17 11.85
C GLY A 330 -31.65 10.55 12.22
N LEU A 331 -30.34 10.69 12.42
CA LEU A 331 -29.67 11.97 12.68
C LEU A 331 -29.30 12.70 11.38
N LEU A 332 -29.29 12.00 10.25
CA LEU A 332 -28.97 12.55 8.93
C LEU A 332 -30.23 13.04 8.22
N VAL A 333 -30.11 14.17 7.54
CA VAL A 333 -31.15 14.74 6.69
C VAL A 333 -30.71 14.73 5.23
N PRO A 334 -31.66 14.69 4.26
CA PRO A 334 -31.30 14.89 2.85
C PRO A 334 -30.65 16.27 2.63
N GLY A 335 -29.50 16.30 1.95
CA GLY A 335 -28.75 17.52 1.67
C GLY A 335 -27.60 17.75 2.66
N GLU A 336 -27.40 19.00 3.04
CA GLU A 336 -26.31 19.40 3.93
C GLU A 336 -26.55 18.91 5.37
N ASN A 337 -25.53 18.27 5.96
CA ASN A 337 -25.52 17.85 7.35
C ASN A 337 -24.34 18.54 8.05
N ARG A 338 -24.57 19.01 9.27
CA ARG A 338 -23.53 19.63 10.09
C ARG A 338 -23.10 18.66 11.19
N ILE A 339 -21.79 18.44 11.29
CA ILE A 339 -21.16 17.64 12.34
C ILE A 339 -20.24 18.55 13.14
N ASP A 340 -20.56 18.76 14.41
CA ASP A 340 -19.74 19.53 15.34
C ASP A 340 -19.01 18.56 16.29
N ILE A 341 -17.68 18.66 16.32
CA ILE A 341 -16.82 17.86 17.21
C ILE A 341 -16.21 18.81 18.23
N LEU A 342 -16.57 18.64 19.50
CA LEU A 342 -16.06 19.44 20.60
C LEU A 342 -15.08 18.59 21.41
N ALA A 343 -13.81 19.00 21.42
CA ALA A 343 -12.76 18.38 22.21
C ALA A 343 -12.36 19.28 23.39
N LYS A 344 -12.24 18.72 24.60
CA LYS A 344 -11.80 19.41 25.80
C LYS A 344 -10.70 18.61 26.50
N GLY A 345 -9.68 19.32 26.98
CA GLY A 345 -8.59 18.72 27.75
C GLY A 345 -7.38 18.28 26.92
N GLY A 346 -7.53 18.06 25.61
CA GLY A 346 -6.44 17.66 24.72
C GLY A 346 -6.81 17.70 23.23
N PRO A 347 -5.88 17.30 22.35
CA PRO A 347 -6.15 17.21 20.92
C PRO A 347 -7.12 16.05 20.60
N ALA A 348 -7.82 16.20 19.48
CA ALA A 348 -8.65 15.16 18.89
C ALA A 348 -8.46 15.21 17.37
N TYR A 349 -7.82 14.19 16.82
CA TYR A 349 -7.74 13.96 15.38
C TYR A 349 -8.97 13.17 14.95
N TYR A 350 -9.54 13.46 13.79
CA TYR A 350 -10.73 12.75 13.33
C TYR A 350 -10.64 12.41 11.84
N SER A 351 -11.32 11.33 11.46
CA SER A 351 -11.62 10.96 10.07
C SER A 351 -13.11 10.68 9.95
N LEU A 352 -13.72 11.20 8.89
CA LEU A 352 -15.12 10.96 8.56
C LEU A 352 -15.17 10.14 7.27
N THR A 353 -15.78 8.97 7.34
CA THR A 353 -16.00 8.11 6.18
C THR A 353 -17.49 7.98 5.93
N ALA A 354 -17.92 8.32 4.71
CA ALA A 354 -19.28 8.07 4.25
C ALA A 354 -19.23 7.01 3.15
N SER A 355 -19.95 5.91 3.35
CA SER A 355 -20.12 4.86 2.35
C SER A 355 -21.58 4.76 1.95
N TRP A 356 -21.84 4.63 0.65
CA TRP A 356 -23.18 4.44 0.14
C TRP A 356 -23.15 3.54 -1.09
N TYR A 357 -24.29 2.88 -1.33
CA TYR A 357 -24.52 2.14 -2.55
C TYR A 357 -25.45 2.93 -3.45
N GLU A 358 -25.00 3.14 -4.68
CA GLU A 358 -25.86 3.64 -5.74
C GLU A 358 -26.38 2.44 -6.54
N ALA A 359 -27.71 2.27 -6.56
CA ALA A 359 -28.32 1.21 -7.32
C ALA A 359 -28.34 1.60 -8.80
N HIS A 360 -27.56 0.87 -9.60
CA HIS A 360 -27.52 1.00 -11.06
C HIS A 360 -27.99 -0.32 -11.68
N ASP A 361 -28.91 -0.23 -12.65
CA ASP A 361 -29.30 -1.40 -13.46
C ASP A 361 -28.14 -1.81 -14.40
N ARG A 362 -27.28 -0.86 -14.77
CA ARG A 362 -26.09 -1.04 -15.58
C ARG A 362 -25.05 0.02 -15.21
N ILE A 363 -23.83 -0.42 -15.01
CA ILE A 363 -22.64 0.42 -14.85
C ILE A 363 -21.94 0.46 -16.20
N GLU A 364 -21.78 1.64 -16.79
CA GLU A 364 -21.04 1.84 -18.03
C GLU A 364 -19.53 1.86 -17.78
N ALA A 365 -18.74 1.51 -18.80
CA ALA A 365 -17.29 1.60 -18.71
C ALA A 365 -16.83 3.06 -18.53
N SER A 366 -15.85 3.28 -17.66
CA SER A 366 -15.29 4.60 -17.37
C SER A 366 -13.84 4.48 -16.90
N GLY A 367 -13.12 5.59 -16.83
CA GLY A 367 -11.73 5.61 -16.38
C GLY A 367 -10.83 6.44 -17.28
N GLU A 368 -9.82 7.05 -16.65
CA GLU A 368 -8.87 7.90 -17.36
C GLU A 368 -7.70 7.08 -17.91
N CYS A 369 -7.27 6.04 -17.20
CA CYS A 369 -6.03 5.32 -17.52
C CYS A 369 -6.18 4.28 -18.65
N ALA A 370 -7.37 3.70 -18.82
CA ALA A 370 -7.62 2.65 -19.81
C ALA A 370 -9.08 2.58 -20.28
N GLY A 371 -9.30 2.04 -21.47
CA GLY A 371 -10.57 1.41 -21.84
C GLY A 371 -10.54 -0.06 -21.46
N ILE A 372 -11.64 -0.60 -20.90
CA ILE A 372 -11.72 -2.01 -20.52
C ILE A 372 -13.00 -2.60 -21.11
N ALA A 373 -12.86 -3.68 -21.87
CA ALA A 373 -13.95 -4.43 -22.46
C ALA A 373 -13.89 -5.89 -21.99
N ARG A 374 -15.05 -6.48 -21.66
CA ARG A 374 -15.16 -7.87 -21.25
C ARG A 374 -16.17 -8.60 -22.14
N GLU A 375 -15.71 -9.68 -22.75
CA GLU A 375 -16.44 -10.51 -23.70
C GLU A 375 -16.52 -11.95 -23.18
N TYR A 376 -17.57 -12.66 -23.60
CA TYR A 376 -17.82 -14.05 -23.21
C TYR A 376 -18.05 -14.89 -24.47
N PHE A 377 -17.49 -16.09 -24.47
CA PHE A 377 -17.62 -17.04 -25.56
C PHE A 377 -17.95 -18.42 -25.00
N ILE A 378 -18.84 -19.16 -25.65
CA ILE A 378 -18.99 -20.60 -25.39
C ILE A 378 -17.83 -21.31 -26.06
N ILE A 379 -17.19 -22.23 -25.33
CA ILE A 379 -16.17 -23.13 -25.86
C ILE A 379 -16.88 -24.33 -26.48
N ASP A 380 -16.77 -24.47 -27.80
CA ASP A 380 -17.24 -25.66 -28.51
C ASP A 380 -16.10 -26.69 -28.57
N ARG A 381 -16.12 -27.66 -27.65
CA ARG A 381 -15.13 -28.76 -27.59
C ARG A 381 -15.27 -29.76 -28.73
N ASP A 382 -16.38 -29.75 -29.47
CA ASP A 382 -16.65 -30.68 -30.58
C ASP A 382 -16.24 -30.12 -31.96
N ALA A 383 -16.01 -28.80 -32.05
CA ALA A 383 -15.56 -28.13 -33.26
C ALA A 383 -14.02 -28.00 -33.32
N GLU A 384 -13.48 -28.01 -34.55
CA GLU A 384 -12.05 -27.76 -34.77
C GLU A 384 -11.74 -26.27 -34.57
N ALA A 385 -10.77 -25.98 -33.69
CA ALA A 385 -10.33 -24.61 -33.42
C ALA A 385 -9.71 -23.97 -34.69
N PRO A 386 -9.96 -22.68 -34.96
CA PRO A 386 -9.29 -21.95 -36.02
C PRO A 386 -7.76 -22.01 -35.92
N GLU A 387 -7.06 -21.86 -37.05
CA GLU A 387 -5.59 -21.87 -37.06
C GLU A 387 -5.02 -20.78 -36.14
N GLY A 388 -4.26 -21.19 -35.12
CA GLY A 388 -3.66 -20.27 -34.14
C GLY A 388 -4.53 -19.98 -32.91
N GLU A 389 -5.74 -20.53 -32.83
CA GLU A 389 -6.60 -20.48 -31.65
C GLU A 389 -6.62 -21.82 -30.93
N GLU A 390 -6.78 -21.78 -29.61
CA GLU A 390 -6.83 -23.00 -28.78
C GLU A 390 -8.22 -23.66 -28.80
N TYR A 391 -9.28 -22.86 -28.96
CA TYR A 391 -10.67 -23.30 -28.91
C TYR A 391 -11.47 -22.76 -30.09
N ALA A 392 -12.49 -23.51 -30.51
CA ALA A 392 -13.56 -22.96 -31.31
C ALA A 392 -14.51 -22.16 -30.39
N LEU A 393 -14.66 -20.87 -30.68
CA LEU A 393 -15.38 -19.93 -29.81
C LEU A 393 -16.67 -19.44 -30.47
N ILE A 394 -17.79 -19.52 -29.73
CA ILE A 394 -19.08 -18.96 -30.13
C ILE A 394 -19.34 -17.71 -29.27
N PRO A 395 -19.43 -16.50 -29.85
CA PRO A 395 -19.64 -15.27 -29.08
C PRO A 395 -21.01 -15.26 -28.40
N ILE A 396 -21.05 -14.79 -27.15
CA ILE A 396 -22.28 -14.63 -26.37
C ILE A 396 -22.69 -13.15 -26.37
N GLY A 397 -23.80 -12.83 -27.03
CA GLY A 397 -24.44 -11.51 -27.02
C GLY A 397 -25.08 -11.15 -25.67
N GLU A 398 -25.46 -9.88 -25.48
CA GLU A 398 -25.99 -9.40 -24.19
C GLU A 398 -27.26 -10.14 -23.71
N GLU A 399 -28.08 -10.66 -24.62
CA GLU A 399 -29.33 -11.36 -24.33
C GLU A 399 -29.24 -12.89 -24.50
N ASP A 400 -28.10 -13.41 -24.94
CA ASP A 400 -27.94 -14.84 -25.19
C ASP A 400 -27.81 -15.60 -23.86
N PRO A 401 -28.69 -16.58 -23.59
CA PRO A 401 -28.59 -17.38 -22.37
C PRO A 401 -27.47 -18.42 -22.48
N VAL A 402 -26.96 -18.83 -21.33
CA VAL A 402 -26.02 -19.96 -21.21
C VAL A 402 -26.64 -21.08 -20.39
N ASN A 403 -26.12 -22.29 -20.52
CA ASN A 403 -26.59 -23.46 -19.79
C ASN A 403 -25.61 -23.85 -18.68
N PRO A 404 -26.10 -24.48 -17.58
CA PRO A 404 -25.21 -25.11 -16.61
C PRO A 404 -24.22 -26.05 -17.29
N GLN A 405 -23.01 -26.14 -16.74
CA GLN A 405 -21.90 -26.97 -17.21
C GLN A 405 -21.26 -26.58 -18.56
N GLN A 406 -21.78 -25.59 -19.28
CA GLN A 406 -21.05 -25.02 -20.43
C GLN A 406 -19.77 -24.33 -19.97
N GLU A 407 -18.70 -24.52 -20.73
CA GLU A 407 -17.43 -23.82 -20.48
C GLU A 407 -17.44 -22.50 -21.25
N LEU A 408 -17.23 -21.41 -20.53
CA LEU A 408 -17.25 -20.06 -21.07
C LEU A 408 -15.86 -19.46 -21.00
N LEU A 409 -15.28 -19.09 -22.13
CA LEU A 409 -14.09 -18.26 -22.17
C LEU A 409 -14.48 -16.81 -21.89
N VAL A 410 -13.91 -16.23 -20.84
CA VAL A 410 -13.97 -14.80 -20.55
C VAL A 410 -12.73 -14.17 -21.15
N ARG A 411 -12.91 -13.12 -21.95
CA ARG A 411 -11.84 -12.31 -22.51
C ARG A 411 -11.95 -10.89 -22.02
N VAL A 412 -10.90 -10.40 -21.36
CA VAL A 412 -10.80 -9.00 -20.96
C VAL A 412 -9.74 -8.30 -21.79
N THR A 413 -10.15 -7.26 -22.50
CA THR A 413 -9.29 -6.40 -23.30
C THR A 413 -9.08 -5.07 -22.58
N ILE A 414 -7.82 -4.66 -22.45
CA ILE A 414 -7.38 -3.42 -21.82
C ILE A 414 -6.67 -2.57 -22.86
N ASP A 415 -7.22 -1.40 -23.15
CA ASP A 415 -6.64 -0.40 -24.04
C ASP A 415 -6.04 0.75 -23.22
N ALA A 416 -4.72 0.75 -23.05
CA ALA A 416 -4.01 1.75 -22.24
C ALA A 416 -4.09 3.15 -22.87
N ARG A 417 -4.67 4.12 -22.15
CA ARG A 417 -4.77 5.53 -22.58
C ARG A 417 -3.62 6.38 -22.05
N SER A 418 -3.01 5.96 -20.94
CA SER A 418 -1.81 6.54 -20.35
C SER A 418 -0.78 5.44 -20.07
N ASP A 419 0.44 5.84 -19.71
CA ASP A 419 1.37 4.91 -19.08
C ASP A 419 0.80 4.47 -17.73
N MET A 420 0.89 3.18 -17.44
CA MET A 420 0.34 2.55 -16.25
C MET A 420 1.44 1.75 -15.54
N GLU A 421 1.64 2.02 -14.26
CA GLU A 421 2.66 1.39 -13.42
C GLU A 421 2.01 0.62 -12.26
N TYR A 422 2.45 -0.61 -12.03
CA TYR A 422 2.00 -1.48 -10.93
C TYR A 422 0.48 -1.58 -10.82
N MET A 423 -0.16 -1.98 -11.92
CA MET A 423 -1.61 -2.11 -12.02
C MET A 423 -2.10 -3.41 -11.41
N ILE A 424 -3.21 -3.32 -10.69
CA ILE A 424 -4.07 -4.44 -10.31
C ILE A 424 -5.27 -4.43 -11.25
N PHE A 425 -5.63 -5.60 -11.77
CA PHE A 425 -6.88 -5.85 -12.48
C PHE A 425 -7.69 -6.87 -11.70
N GLU A 426 -8.85 -6.49 -11.19
CA GLU A 426 -9.83 -7.43 -10.63
C GLU A 426 -10.95 -7.63 -11.62
N ASP A 427 -11.24 -8.88 -11.96
CA ASP A 427 -12.40 -9.26 -12.75
C ASP A 427 -13.34 -10.14 -11.91
N PRO A 428 -14.37 -9.54 -11.27
CA PRO A 428 -15.33 -10.29 -10.46
C PRO A 428 -16.11 -11.30 -11.31
N ILE A 429 -16.28 -12.51 -10.79
CA ILE A 429 -17.08 -13.55 -11.42
C ILE A 429 -18.53 -13.48 -10.88
N PRO A 430 -19.53 -13.92 -11.65
CA PRO A 430 -20.90 -13.99 -11.15
C PRO A 430 -21.04 -15.07 -10.08
N SER A 431 -21.82 -14.83 -9.02
CA SER A 431 -21.92 -15.69 -7.82
C SER A 431 -22.46 -17.12 -8.03
N GLY A 432 -22.84 -17.48 -9.26
CA GLY A 432 -23.29 -18.83 -9.64
C GLY A 432 -22.33 -19.55 -10.60
N PHE A 433 -21.09 -19.05 -10.70
CA PHE A 433 -20.07 -19.53 -11.64
C PHE A 433 -18.82 -19.92 -10.86
N GLU A 434 -18.07 -20.87 -11.40
CA GLU A 434 -16.76 -21.26 -10.89
C GLU A 434 -15.68 -21.05 -11.96
N ILE A 435 -14.48 -20.66 -11.53
CA ILE A 435 -13.30 -20.67 -12.38
C ILE A 435 -12.81 -22.11 -12.49
N ILE A 436 -12.80 -22.65 -13.71
CA ILE A 436 -12.44 -24.06 -13.95
C ILE A 436 -11.06 -24.22 -14.57
N GLU A 437 -10.62 -23.20 -15.30
CA GLU A 437 -9.29 -23.15 -15.90
C GLU A 437 -8.86 -21.69 -15.99
N ASP A 438 -7.63 -21.44 -15.60
CA ASP A 438 -6.95 -20.20 -15.94
C ASP A 438 -5.87 -20.54 -16.97
N PHE A 439 -5.82 -19.79 -18.08
CA PHE A 439 -4.88 -20.12 -19.16
C PHE A 439 -3.45 -19.86 -18.68
N THR A 440 -2.76 -20.92 -18.28
CA THR A 440 -1.30 -20.92 -18.19
C THR A 440 -0.80 -21.49 -19.50
N ASP A 441 -0.04 -20.73 -20.27
CA ASP A 441 1.02 -21.39 -21.04
C ASP A 441 2.23 -21.50 -20.11
N PRO A 442 2.53 -22.68 -19.54
CA PRO A 442 3.68 -22.89 -18.67
C PRO A 442 5.01 -22.72 -19.41
N TRP A 443 4.96 -22.61 -20.74
CA TRP A 443 6.10 -22.50 -21.65
C TRP A 443 6.20 -21.14 -22.33
N SER A 444 5.26 -20.23 -22.11
CA SER A 444 5.37 -18.84 -22.55
C SER A 444 6.16 -18.03 -21.54
N TRP A 445 7.37 -17.65 -21.92
CA TRP A 445 8.26 -16.79 -21.14
C TRP A 445 7.92 -15.28 -21.30
N SER A 446 6.81 -14.95 -21.99
CA SER A 446 6.47 -13.58 -22.36
C SER A 446 5.01 -13.21 -22.01
N HIS A 447 4.62 -13.44 -20.76
CA HIS A 447 3.39 -12.84 -20.23
C HIS A 447 3.63 -11.35 -19.98
N TRP A 448 2.62 -10.53 -20.22
CA TRP A 448 2.70 -9.08 -20.00
C TRP A 448 2.40 -8.66 -18.55
N TYR A 449 1.99 -9.62 -17.72
CA TYR A 449 1.67 -9.49 -16.30
C TYR A 449 2.66 -10.31 -15.47
N ASP A 450 2.89 -9.90 -14.23
CA ASP A 450 3.88 -10.50 -13.33
C ASP A 450 3.28 -11.60 -12.46
N ARG A 451 1.97 -11.50 -12.17
CA ARG A 451 1.24 -12.48 -11.36
C ARG A 451 -0.23 -12.49 -11.71
N ARG A 452 -0.86 -13.63 -11.46
CA ARG A 452 -2.31 -13.76 -11.40
C ARG A 452 -2.75 -14.57 -10.18
N GLU A 453 -4.00 -14.40 -9.78
CA GLU A 453 -4.63 -15.14 -8.69
C GLU A 453 -6.08 -15.47 -9.06
N ALA A 454 -6.43 -16.75 -9.10
CA ALA A 454 -7.80 -17.20 -9.11
C ALA A 454 -8.33 -17.25 -7.67
N ARG A 455 -9.42 -16.53 -7.40
CA ARG A 455 -10.12 -16.50 -6.10
C ARG A 455 -11.56 -16.93 -6.29
N ASP A 456 -12.22 -17.29 -5.19
CA ASP A 456 -13.60 -17.78 -5.21
C ASP A 456 -14.59 -16.83 -5.91
N ASP A 457 -14.31 -15.52 -5.92
CA ASP A 457 -15.23 -14.49 -6.42
C ASP A 457 -14.65 -13.60 -7.54
N ARG A 458 -13.39 -13.81 -7.95
CA ARG A 458 -12.74 -12.98 -8.97
C ARG A 458 -11.46 -13.61 -9.53
N MET A 459 -11.09 -13.19 -10.74
CA MET A 459 -9.70 -13.28 -11.21
C MET A 459 -8.95 -11.99 -10.91
N VAL A 460 -7.68 -12.10 -10.52
CA VAL A 460 -6.81 -10.94 -10.28
C VAL A 460 -5.55 -11.05 -11.13
N PHE A 461 -5.14 -9.96 -11.78
CA PHE A 461 -3.88 -9.85 -12.51
C PHE A 461 -3.07 -8.65 -12.04
N PHE A 462 -1.75 -8.77 -12.05
CA PHE A 462 -0.81 -7.72 -11.64
C PHE A 462 0.16 -7.43 -12.77
N ALA A 463 0.32 -6.17 -13.16
CA ALA A 463 1.26 -5.79 -14.21
C ALA A 463 2.08 -4.57 -13.80
N THR A 464 3.40 -4.72 -13.81
CA THR A 464 4.37 -3.68 -13.45
C THR A 464 4.32 -2.53 -14.43
N TRP A 465 4.16 -2.80 -15.73
CA TRP A 465 4.13 -1.74 -16.73
C TRP A 465 3.24 -2.05 -17.94
N ILE A 466 2.41 -1.08 -18.33
CA ILE A 466 1.71 -1.06 -19.62
C ILE A 466 1.87 0.34 -20.22
N LYS A 467 2.48 0.44 -21.41
CA LYS A 467 2.71 1.73 -22.07
C LYS A 467 1.42 2.26 -22.68
N ALA A 468 1.28 3.59 -22.71
CA ALA A 468 0.21 4.26 -23.44
C ALA A 468 0.12 3.74 -24.88
N GLY A 469 -1.10 3.47 -25.34
CA GLY A 469 -1.39 2.93 -26.67
C GLY A 469 -1.18 1.43 -26.83
N GLN A 470 -0.74 0.71 -25.79
CA GLN A 470 -0.72 -0.76 -25.82
C GLN A 470 -2.11 -1.34 -25.51
N GLN A 471 -2.43 -2.39 -26.25
CA GLN A 471 -3.53 -3.28 -25.91
C GLN A 471 -2.99 -4.52 -25.20
N ARG A 472 -3.69 -4.93 -24.14
CA ARG A 472 -3.43 -6.15 -23.37
C ARG A 472 -4.70 -6.96 -23.24
N VAL A 473 -4.54 -8.28 -23.23
CA VAL A 473 -5.64 -9.22 -23.13
C VAL A 473 -5.29 -10.29 -22.11
N PHE A 474 -6.24 -10.65 -21.28
CA PHE A 474 -6.18 -11.88 -20.50
C PHE A 474 -7.48 -12.65 -20.66
N ASP A 475 -7.36 -13.97 -20.67
CA ASP A 475 -8.46 -14.90 -20.82
C ASP A 475 -8.50 -15.84 -19.60
N TYR A 476 -9.68 -16.36 -19.27
CA TYR A 476 -9.86 -17.46 -18.32
C TYR A 476 -11.20 -18.17 -18.57
N ILE A 477 -11.38 -19.40 -18.07
CA ILE A 477 -12.59 -20.19 -18.28
C ILE A 477 -13.45 -20.21 -17.02
N LEU A 478 -14.72 -19.86 -17.21
CA LEU A 478 -15.79 -19.98 -16.23
C LEU A 478 -16.74 -21.10 -16.58
N ARG A 479 -17.38 -21.69 -15.56
CA ARG A 479 -18.49 -22.62 -15.73
C ARG A 479 -19.69 -22.16 -14.91
N PRO A 480 -20.88 -21.97 -15.52
CA PRO A 480 -22.12 -21.75 -14.77
C PRO A 480 -22.54 -23.03 -14.05
N GLU A 481 -22.89 -22.91 -12.76
CA GLU A 481 -23.29 -24.04 -11.91
C GLU A 481 -24.80 -24.11 -11.67
N ARG A 482 -25.48 -22.95 -11.65
CA ARG A 482 -26.90 -22.87 -11.25
C ARG A 482 -27.71 -21.97 -12.18
N PRO A 483 -28.92 -22.39 -12.60
CA PRO A 483 -29.86 -21.52 -13.31
C PRO A 483 -30.17 -20.27 -12.50
N GLY A 484 -30.29 -19.13 -13.18
CA GLY A 484 -30.54 -17.86 -12.54
C GLY A 484 -30.09 -16.66 -13.39
N ARG A 485 -30.41 -15.46 -12.89
CA ARG A 485 -30.01 -14.20 -13.51
C ARG A 485 -28.98 -13.52 -12.63
N TYR A 486 -27.75 -13.40 -13.13
CA TYR A 486 -26.61 -12.94 -12.35
C TYR A 486 -26.13 -11.59 -12.87
N MET A 487 -25.93 -10.63 -11.96
CA MET A 487 -25.21 -9.40 -12.25
C MET A 487 -23.71 -9.65 -12.10
N VAL A 488 -22.96 -9.35 -13.14
CA VAL A 488 -21.50 -9.39 -13.12
C VAL A 488 -20.98 -7.98 -12.95
N MET A 489 -20.28 -7.75 -11.84
CA MET A 489 -19.65 -6.46 -11.56
C MET A 489 -18.58 -6.14 -12.61
N PRO A 490 -18.32 -4.84 -12.88
CA PRO A 490 -17.26 -4.44 -13.81
C PRO A 490 -15.91 -5.02 -13.43
N THR A 491 -15.10 -5.35 -14.44
CA THR A 491 -13.65 -5.44 -14.27
C THR A 491 -13.12 -4.09 -13.81
N ARG A 492 -12.24 -4.07 -12.81
CA ARG A 492 -11.64 -2.86 -12.24
C ARG A 492 -10.13 -2.89 -12.45
N ALA A 493 -9.56 -1.75 -12.77
CA ALA A 493 -8.11 -1.56 -12.86
C ALA A 493 -7.70 -0.35 -12.03
N TRP A 494 -6.63 -0.45 -11.25
CA TRP A 494 -6.03 0.70 -10.56
C TRP A 494 -4.55 0.48 -10.29
N SER A 495 -3.78 1.57 -10.15
CA SER A 495 -2.37 1.47 -9.73
C SER A 495 -2.28 1.26 -8.21
N MET A 496 -1.38 0.37 -7.80
CA MET A 496 -1.07 0.12 -6.39
C MET A 496 -0.55 1.35 -5.64
N TYR A 497 0.13 2.25 -6.34
CA TYR A 497 0.80 3.42 -5.75
C TYR A 497 0.12 4.75 -6.12
N TYR A 498 -0.78 4.73 -7.10
CA TYR A 498 -1.65 5.84 -7.50
C TYR A 498 -3.08 5.35 -7.73
N PRO A 499 -3.86 5.05 -6.66
CA PRO A 499 -5.21 4.53 -6.83
C PRO A 499 -6.15 5.44 -7.63
N GLU A 500 -5.87 6.74 -7.72
CA GLU A 500 -6.54 7.69 -8.60
C GLU A 500 -6.36 7.39 -10.09
N LEU A 501 -5.28 6.71 -10.46
CA LEU A 501 -5.06 6.16 -11.80
C LEU A 501 -5.84 4.85 -11.90
N ASN A 502 -7.12 4.96 -12.25
CA ASN A 502 -8.03 3.83 -12.34
C ASN A 502 -8.94 3.87 -13.56
N ALA A 503 -9.50 2.70 -13.86
CA ALA A 503 -10.53 2.48 -14.85
C ALA A 503 -11.40 1.28 -14.49
N HIS A 504 -12.59 1.20 -15.08
CA HIS A 504 -13.44 0.03 -14.99
C HIS A 504 -14.19 -0.22 -16.30
N GLY A 505 -14.48 -1.50 -16.55
CA GLY A 505 -15.33 -1.93 -17.65
C GLY A 505 -16.81 -1.65 -17.36
N ALA A 506 -17.68 -2.26 -18.18
CA ALA A 506 -19.11 -2.25 -17.95
C ALA A 506 -19.56 -3.46 -17.10
N SER A 507 -20.62 -3.28 -16.32
CA SER A 507 -21.34 -4.41 -15.72
C SER A 507 -22.13 -5.15 -16.80
N ARG A 508 -22.37 -6.44 -16.61
CA ARG A 508 -23.19 -7.25 -17.52
C ARG A 508 -24.14 -8.13 -16.73
N VAL A 509 -25.31 -8.44 -17.29
CA VAL A 509 -26.18 -9.50 -16.76
C VAL A 509 -25.97 -10.76 -17.60
N ILE A 510 -25.87 -11.91 -16.95
CA ILE A 510 -25.85 -13.22 -17.60
C ILE A 510 -27.04 -14.02 -17.10
N GLU A 511 -27.81 -14.57 -18.03
CA GLU A 511 -28.92 -15.48 -17.75
C GLU A 511 -28.47 -16.92 -17.97
N VAL A 512 -28.63 -17.76 -16.95
CA VAL A 512 -28.35 -19.19 -16.97
C VAL A 512 -29.68 -19.93 -16.97
N VAL A 513 -29.94 -20.72 -18.01
CA VAL A 513 -31.19 -21.49 -18.19
C VAL A 513 -30.89 -22.98 -18.26
N ASP A 514 -31.77 -23.80 -17.68
CA ASP A 514 -31.68 -25.26 -17.88
C ASP A 514 -31.81 -25.59 -19.37
N GLU A 515 -31.08 -26.60 -19.83
CA GLU A 515 -31.33 -27.17 -21.16
C GLU A 515 -32.78 -27.69 -21.22
N GLN A 516 -33.52 -27.29 -22.27
CA GLN A 516 -34.87 -27.78 -22.54
C GLN A 516 -34.89 -29.11 -23.28
#